data_AF-A0A7J8C6F5-F1
#
_entry.id   AF-A0A7J8C6F5-F1
#
_cell.length_a   1.000
_cell.length_b   1.000
_cell.length_c   1.000
_cell.angle_alpha   90.00
_cell.angle_beta   90.00
_cell.angle_gamma   90.00
#
_symmetry.space_group_name_H-M   'P 1'
#
loop_
_entity.id
_entity.type
_entity.pdbx_description
1 polymer ?
#
loop_
_entity_poly.entity_id
_entity_poly.type
_entity_poly.pdbx_seq_one_letter_code
_entity_poly.pdbx_strand_id
1 'polypeptide(L)'
;MVWLPGGAFQTGSASVFDGSALAAYEDVLVVTTQYRLGIFGFFNTGDQHALGNWAFMDQLAALTWVQENIGFFGGDPRSVTIFGESAGAISVSSLILSPLASDLFHRAIMESGVAIIPYLKASNEERNEDLQVVAHICGGNASDSKALLQCLRAKSSNDLLSISQVTKSFTRMVDGFFFPDEPLELLIQKSFNLIPSIIGVNNHECGFLLPMKEFPEILGGSNKSLVLHLLHTILHIPTPYLHFVADEYFHDEQSLFDIRNSFLDLLGDVFFVVPALVTARHHRDAGAPVYFYEFQHRPYCFKDRKPAFVKADHTDEIRFVFGGAFLKGDVVMFEGATEEEKLLSRKMMRYWANFARTGDPNGEGLPLWPAYSQSEQYLQLDLNLSVGQRLKEQKVAFWTETLPLIMSTSGGCPSPRFSLIYLSLLLPVFFSFAH
;
A
#
# COMPACT_ATOMS: atom_id res chain seq x y z
N MET A 1 -14.42 -12.15 6.14
CA MET A 1 -13.28 -11.24 5.89
C MET A 1 -12.50 -11.79 4.70
N VAL A 2 -12.27 -10.98 3.67
CA VAL A 2 -11.60 -11.40 2.42
C VAL A 2 -10.25 -10.71 2.33
N TRP A 3 -9.18 -11.50 2.37
CA TRP A 3 -7.80 -11.02 2.34
C TRP A 3 -7.30 -10.88 0.90
N LEU A 4 -6.72 -9.72 0.63
CA LEU A 4 -5.98 -9.38 -0.57
C LEU A 4 -4.49 -9.33 -0.19
N PRO A 5 -3.65 -10.28 -0.65
CA PRO A 5 -2.24 -10.33 -0.27
C PRO A 5 -1.42 -9.17 -0.87
N GLY A 6 -0.37 -8.74 -0.16
CA GLY A 6 0.62 -7.78 -0.64
C GLY A 6 1.66 -8.39 -1.61
N GLY A 7 2.75 -7.65 -1.86
CA GLY A 7 3.86 -8.09 -2.73
C GLY A 7 4.14 -7.18 -3.95
N ALA A 8 3.92 -5.87 -3.80
CA ALA A 8 4.17 -4.85 -4.84
C ALA A 8 3.56 -5.15 -6.22
N PHE A 9 2.45 -5.93 -6.26
CA PHE A 9 1.84 -6.45 -7.49
C PHE A 9 2.72 -7.36 -8.36
N GLN A 10 3.95 -7.69 -7.94
CA GLN A 10 4.90 -8.54 -8.71
C GLN A 10 5.04 -9.94 -8.11
N THR A 11 4.89 -10.07 -6.79
CA THR A 11 4.97 -11.34 -6.05
C THR A 11 3.80 -11.46 -5.07
N GLY A 12 3.70 -12.60 -4.38
CA GLY A 12 2.66 -12.88 -3.39
C GLY A 12 1.93 -14.19 -3.68
N SER A 13 1.27 -14.75 -2.66
CA SER A 13 0.38 -15.90 -2.79
C SER A 13 -0.57 -15.96 -1.60
N ALA A 14 -1.81 -16.41 -1.81
CA ALA A 14 -2.79 -16.62 -0.76
C ALA A 14 -2.32 -17.64 0.30
N SER A 15 -1.58 -18.67 -0.13
CA SER A 15 -1.16 -19.80 0.71
C SER A 15 -0.14 -19.46 1.79
N VAL A 16 0.41 -18.23 1.79
CA VAL A 16 1.32 -17.74 2.83
C VAL A 16 0.54 -17.27 4.08
N PHE A 17 -0.76 -17.02 3.95
CA PHE A 17 -1.61 -16.44 4.99
C PHE A 17 -2.59 -17.50 5.53
N ASP A 18 -2.25 -18.12 6.65
CA ASP A 18 -3.15 -19.06 7.32
C ASP A 18 -4.14 -18.30 8.23
N GLY A 19 -5.39 -18.21 7.78
CA GLY A 19 -6.49 -17.55 8.49
C GLY A 19 -7.06 -18.33 9.68
N SER A 20 -6.56 -19.53 9.98
CA SER A 20 -7.18 -20.45 10.95
C SER A 20 -7.28 -19.88 12.37
N ALA A 21 -6.25 -19.16 12.85
CA ALA A 21 -6.29 -18.57 14.18
C ALA A 21 -7.28 -17.42 14.26
N LEU A 22 -7.26 -16.48 13.31
CA LEU A 22 -8.24 -15.39 13.23
C LEU A 22 -9.68 -15.94 13.15
N ALA A 23 -9.92 -16.95 12.31
CA ALA A 23 -11.22 -17.58 12.18
C ALA A 23 -11.70 -18.23 13.49
N ALA A 24 -10.83 -19.01 14.15
CA ALA A 24 -11.18 -19.76 15.36
C ALA A 24 -11.31 -18.91 16.63
N TYR A 25 -10.49 -17.86 16.79
CA TYR A 25 -10.56 -16.98 17.98
C TYR A 25 -11.69 -15.96 17.90
N GLU A 26 -12.13 -15.61 16.69
CA GLU A 26 -13.06 -14.51 16.47
C GLU A 26 -14.37 -14.90 15.77
N ASP A 27 -14.59 -16.19 15.46
CA ASP A 27 -15.85 -16.66 14.85
C ASP A 27 -16.20 -15.90 13.56
N VAL A 28 -15.22 -15.86 12.65
CA VAL A 28 -15.33 -15.20 11.34
C VAL A 28 -14.82 -16.13 10.24
N LEU A 29 -15.44 -16.11 9.06
CA LEU A 29 -14.84 -16.73 7.88
C LEU A 29 -13.71 -15.85 7.34
N VAL A 30 -12.53 -16.43 7.13
CA VAL A 30 -11.39 -15.80 6.45
C VAL A 30 -11.23 -16.44 5.08
N VAL A 31 -11.27 -15.63 4.02
CA VAL A 31 -11.09 -16.05 2.62
C VAL A 31 -9.82 -15.40 2.09
N THR A 32 -8.78 -16.16 1.77
CA THR A 32 -7.56 -15.64 1.14
C THR A 32 -7.64 -15.78 -0.37
N THR A 33 -7.34 -14.71 -1.11
CA THR A 33 -7.55 -14.64 -2.56
C THR A 33 -6.23 -14.50 -3.33
N GLN A 34 -6.24 -14.88 -4.61
CA GLN A 34 -5.14 -14.61 -5.54
C GLN A 34 -5.67 -13.85 -6.75
N TYR A 35 -4.79 -13.07 -7.36
CA TYR A 35 -5.03 -12.30 -8.57
C TYR A 35 -3.77 -12.31 -9.44
N ARG A 36 -3.88 -11.99 -10.73
CA ARG A 36 -2.72 -11.96 -11.64
C ARG A 36 -1.71 -10.88 -11.26
N LEU A 37 -0.43 -11.20 -11.37
CA LEU A 37 0.69 -10.34 -10.97
C LEU A 37 1.53 -9.90 -12.18
N GLY A 38 2.29 -8.81 -12.02
CA GLY A 38 3.21 -8.25 -13.00
C GLY A 38 2.57 -8.05 -14.37
N ILE A 39 3.28 -8.43 -15.43
CA ILE A 39 2.77 -8.35 -16.81
C ILE A 39 1.44 -9.08 -17.02
N PHE A 40 1.13 -10.14 -16.27
CA PHE A 40 -0.16 -10.85 -16.38
C PHE A 40 -1.32 -10.05 -15.79
N GLY A 41 -1.04 -9.23 -14.77
CA GLY A 41 -2.03 -8.42 -14.04
C GLY A 41 -2.23 -7.01 -14.60
N PHE A 42 -1.20 -6.43 -15.23
CA PHE A 42 -1.16 -4.98 -15.49
C PHE A 42 -0.69 -4.58 -16.91
N PHE A 43 -0.32 -5.53 -17.77
CA PHE A 43 0.05 -5.19 -19.15
C PHE A 43 -1.07 -4.42 -19.85
N ASN A 44 -0.69 -3.27 -20.39
CA ASN A 44 -1.58 -2.35 -21.08
C ASN A 44 -0.84 -1.61 -22.20
N THR A 45 -1.58 -1.23 -23.24
CA THR A 45 -1.06 -0.52 -24.43
C THR A 45 -1.44 0.96 -24.43
N GLY A 46 -2.13 1.45 -23.39
CA GLY A 46 -2.72 2.79 -23.37
C GLY A 46 -3.89 2.97 -24.35
N ASP A 47 -4.42 1.87 -24.90
CA ASP A 47 -5.54 1.85 -25.83
C ASP A 47 -6.50 0.67 -25.57
N GLN A 48 -7.56 0.61 -26.36
CA GLN A 48 -8.61 -0.40 -26.30
C GLN A 48 -8.16 -1.86 -26.51
N HIS A 49 -6.92 -2.12 -26.95
CA HIS A 49 -6.45 -3.49 -27.20
C HIS A 49 -5.93 -4.18 -25.93
N ALA A 50 -5.37 -3.43 -24.99
CA ALA A 50 -5.05 -3.90 -23.64
C ALA A 50 -5.19 -2.73 -22.65
N LEU A 51 -6.31 -2.70 -21.90
CA LEU A 51 -6.63 -1.63 -20.95
C LEU A 51 -5.81 -1.70 -19.64
N GLY A 52 -5.32 -2.89 -19.27
CA GLY A 52 -4.66 -3.13 -17.99
C GLY A 52 -5.64 -3.56 -16.90
N ASN A 53 -5.31 -3.26 -15.64
CA ASN A 53 -6.14 -3.50 -14.45
C ASN A 53 -6.67 -4.94 -14.25
N TRP A 54 -6.11 -5.93 -14.96
CA TRP A 54 -6.57 -7.32 -14.94
C TRP A 54 -6.51 -7.95 -13.54
N ALA A 55 -5.52 -7.56 -12.74
CA ALA A 55 -5.41 -7.94 -11.33
C ALA A 55 -6.64 -7.48 -10.52
N PHE A 56 -7.07 -6.23 -10.68
CA PHE A 56 -8.25 -5.70 -9.99
C PHE A 56 -9.54 -6.37 -10.49
N MET A 57 -9.61 -6.71 -11.78
CA MET A 57 -10.73 -7.49 -12.34
C MET A 57 -10.79 -8.92 -11.78
N ASP A 58 -9.65 -9.56 -11.49
CA ASP A 58 -9.63 -10.85 -10.79
C ASP A 58 -10.15 -10.73 -9.35
N GLN A 59 -9.82 -9.64 -8.66
CA GLN A 59 -10.29 -9.37 -7.30
C GLN A 59 -11.80 -9.11 -7.27
N LEU A 60 -12.33 -8.36 -8.25
CA LEU A 60 -13.78 -8.22 -8.46
C LEU A 60 -14.44 -9.60 -8.68
N ALA A 61 -13.88 -10.43 -9.54
CA ALA A 61 -14.40 -11.78 -9.78
C ALA A 61 -14.38 -12.66 -8.52
N ALA A 62 -13.33 -12.56 -7.69
CA ALA A 62 -13.25 -13.25 -6.41
C ALA A 62 -14.30 -12.74 -5.41
N LEU A 63 -14.57 -11.43 -5.37
CA LEU A 63 -15.60 -10.85 -4.51
C LEU A 63 -17.03 -11.19 -4.99
N THR A 64 -17.27 -11.22 -6.30
CA THR A 64 -18.52 -11.75 -6.88
C THR A 64 -18.73 -13.21 -6.49
N TRP A 65 -17.68 -14.04 -6.57
CA TRP A 65 -17.76 -15.43 -6.10
C TRP A 65 -18.11 -15.51 -4.61
N VAL A 66 -17.51 -14.65 -3.76
CA VAL A 66 -17.85 -14.57 -2.33
C VAL A 66 -19.33 -14.19 -2.15
N GLN A 67 -19.84 -13.18 -2.84
CA GLN A 67 -21.26 -12.79 -2.78
C GLN A 67 -22.20 -13.94 -3.16
N GLU A 68 -21.88 -14.68 -4.22
CA GLU A 68 -22.70 -15.78 -4.73
C GLU A 68 -22.60 -17.07 -3.90
N ASN A 69 -21.47 -17.34 -3.23
CA ASN A 69 -21.15 -18.67 -2.68
C ASN A 69 -20.89 -18.72 -1.17
N ILE A 70 -20.54 -17.61 -0.50
CA ILE A 70 -20.09 -17.68 0.90
C ILE A 70 -21.17 -18.17 1.88
N GLY A 71 -22.44 -18.03 1.52
CA GLY A 71 -23.57 -18.59 2.26
C GLY A 71 -23.52 -20.11 2.41
N PHE A 72 -22.96 -20.85 1.43
CA PHE A 72 -22.79 -22.31 1.53
C PHE A 72 -21.70 -22.72 2.54
N PHE A 73 -20.84 -21.79 2.94
CA PHE A 73 -19.81 -21.96 3.97
C PHE A 73 -20.24 -21.40 5.33
N GLY A 74 -21.47 -20.90 5.46
CA GLY A 74 -22.01 -20.30 6.69
C GLY A 74 -21.73 -18.80 6.86
N GLY A 75 -21.22 -18.11 5.83
CA GLY A 75 -20.98 -16.66 5.87
C GLY A 75 -22.20 -15.83 5.48
N ASP A 76 -22.25 -14.58 5.94
CA ASP A 76 -23.25 -13.61 5.47
C ASP A 76 -22.66 -12.74 4.34
N PRO A 77 -23.14 -12.85 3.08
CA PRO A 77 -22.69 -11.99 1.98
C PRO A 77 -22.95 -10.49 2.23
N ARG A 78 -23.89 -10.16 3.11
CA ARG A 78 -24.24 -8.77 3.51
C ARG A 78 -23.32 -8.21 4.61
N SER A 79 -22.29 -8.95 5.01
CA SER A 79 -21.30 -8.54 6.02
C SER A 79 -19.87 -8.89 5.59
N VAL A 80 -19.57 -8.67 4.31
CA VAL A 80 -18.24 -8.86 3.74
C VAL A 80 -17.35 -7.66 4.07
N THR A 81 -16.24 -7.92 4.77
CA THR A 81 -15.13 -6.96 4.97
C THR A 81 -13.97 -7.37 4.09
N ILE A 82 -13.45 -6.47 3.27
CA ILE A 82 -12.18 -6.66 2.56
C ILE A 82 -11.03 -6.09 3.39
N PHE A 83 -9.90 -6.77 3.40
CA PHE A 83 -8.68 -6.32 4.07
C PHE A 83 -7.44 -6.79 3.31
N GLY A 84 -6.35 -6.06 3.46
CA GLY A 84 -5.11 -6.34 2.76
C GLY A 84 -3.99 -5.47 3.30
N GLU A 85 -2.75 -5.88 3.03
CA GLU A 85 -1.54 -5.14 3.39
C GLU A 85 -0.73 -4.75 2.14
N SER A 86 -0.05 -3.60 2.17
CA SER A 86 0.79 -3.11 1.07
C SER A 86 0.02 -3.05 -0.26
N ALA A 87 0.46 -3.74 -1.31
CA ALA A 87 -0.28 -3.89 -2.57
C ALA A 87 -1.72 -4.45 -2.40
N GLY A 88 -1.96 -5.24 -1.35
CA GLY A 88 -3.29 -5.68 -0.94
C GLY A 88 -4.15 -4.55 -0.37
N ALA A 89 -3.58 -3.67 0.44
CA ALA A 89 -4.27 -2.47 0.95
C ALA A 89 -4.52 -1.44 -0.16
N ILE A 90 -3.56 -1.29 -1.08
CA ILE A 90 -3.75 -0.54 -2.34
C ILE A 90 -4.91 -1.12 -3.13
N SER A 91 -5.03 -2.45 -3.21
CA SER A 91 -6.16 -3.13 -3.86
C SER A 91 -7.49 -2.86 -3.15
N VAL A 92 -7.54 -2.94 -1.81
CA VAL A 92 -8.71 -2.54 -1.00
C VAL A 92 -9.14 -1.11 -1.32
N SER A 93 -8.21 -0.17 -1.27
CA SER A 93 -8.44 1.24 -1.59
C SER A 93 -8.92 1.42 -3.04
N SER A 94 -8.33 0.68 -3.98
CA SER A 94 -8.71 0.70 -5.41
C SER A 94 -10.13 0.22 -5.65
N LEU A 95 -10.56 -0.84 -4.95
CA LEU A 95 -11.92 -1.36 -5.01
C LEU A 95 -12.93 -0.37 -4.40
N ILE A 96 -12.59 0.32 -3.31
CA ILE A 96 -13.46 1.38 -2.73
C ILE A 96 -13.74 2.49 -3.76
N LEU A 97 -12.72 2.88 -4.53
CA LEU A 97 -12.83 3.92 -5.56
C LEU A 97 -13.51 3.45 -6.85
N SER A 98 -13.68 2.14 -7.05
CA SER A 98 -14.27 1.60 -8.28
C SER A 98 -15.79 1.46 -8.18
N PRO A 99 -16.58 2.01 -9.15
CA PRO A 99 -18.02 1.80 -9.20
C PRO A 99 -18.41 0.34 -9.54
N LEU A 100 -17.46 -0.46 -10.04
CA LEU A 100 -17.67 -1.88 -10.33
C LEU A 100 -17.72 -2.74 -9.07
N ALA A 101 -17.22 -2.22 -7.95
CA ALA A 101 -17.10 -2.95 -6.70
C ALA A 101 -18.23 -2.63 -5.70
N SER A 102 -19.17 -1.75 -6.09
CA SER A 102 -20.35 -1.41 -5.28
C SER A 102 -21.14 -2.66 -4.88
N ASP A 103 -21.63 -2.66 -3.65
CA ASP A 103 -22.37 -3.77 -2.99
C ASP A 103 -21.63 -5.11 -2.85
N LEU A 104 -20.39 -5.26 -3.37
CA LEU A 104 -19.60 -6.49 -3.19
C LEU A 104 -18.98 -6.62 -1.78
N PHE A 105 -18.81 -5.51 -1.06
CA PHE A 105 -18.31 -5.47 0.31
C PHE A 105 -18.85 -4.25 1.05
N HIS A 106 -18.79 -4.33 2.37
CA HIS A 106 -19.52 -3.48 3.29
C HIS A 106 -18.59 -2.69 4.21
N ARG A 107 -17.33 -3.11 4.32
CA ARG A 107 -16.28 -2.55 5.20
C ARG A 107 -14.90 -2.81 4.60
N ALA A 108 -13.94 -1.94 4.89
CA ALA A 108 -12.57 -2.04 4.40
C ALA A 108 -11.53 -1.87 5.50
N ILE A 109 -10.40 -2.57 5.40
CA ILE A 109 -9.22 -2.36 6.23
C ILE A 109 -8.00 -2.22 5.30
N MET A 110 -7.32 -1.08 5.38
CA MET A 110 -6.14 -0.73 4.58
C MET A 110 -4.91 -0.69 5.47
N GLU A 111 -4.14 -1.77 5.46
CA GLU A 111 -2.92 -1.95 6.27
C GLU A 111 -1.71 -1.49 5.42
N SER A 112 -1.10 -0.36 5.76
CA SER A 112 0.17 0.05 5.15
C SER A 112 0.12 0.22 3.62
N GLY A 113 -1.00 0.74 3.07
CA GLY A 113 -1.13 1.06 1.63
C GLY A 113 -2.49 1.64 1.20
N VAL A 114 -2.49 2.53 0.18
CA VAL A 114 -3.70 3.19 -0.38
C VAL A 114 -3.57 3.50 -1.88
N ALA A 115 -4.67 3.76 -2.59
CA ALA A 115 -4.69 3.96 -4.04
C ALA A 115 -4.04 5.27 -4.55
N ILE A 116 -3.78 6.25 -3.66
CA ILE A 116 -3.11 7.53 -4.00
C ILE A 116 -1.59 7.51 -3.79
N ILE A 117 -0.97 6.35 -3.55
CA ILE A 117 0.49 6.24 -3.45
C ILE A 117 1.13 6.63 -4.81
N PRO A 118 2.01 7.65 -4.87
CA PRO A 118 2.47 8.22 -6.15
C PRO A 118 3.08 7.22 -7.13
N TYR A 119 3.84 6.24 -6.61
CA TYR A 119 4.47 5.15 -7.37
C TYR A 119 3.49 4.36 -8.26
N LEU A 120 2.20 4.31 -7.93
CA LEU A 120 1.22 3.54 -8.71
C LEU A 120 0.91 4.14 -10.08
N LYS A 121 1.25 5.42 -10.31
CA LYS A 121 0.99 6.15 -11.55
C LYS A 121 2.24 6.17 -12.43
N ALA A 122 2.28 5.26 -13.40
CA ALA A 122 3.25 5.35 -14.49
C ALA A 122 2.84 6.45 -15.49
N SER A 123 3.83 7.18 -16.00
CA SER A 123 3.69 8.15 -17.08
C SER A 123 3.43 7.48 -18.44
N ASN A 124 3.02 8.27 -19.43
CA ASN A 124 2.87 7.77 -20.79
C ASN A 124 4.25 7.49 -21.42
N GLU A 125 5.26 8.25 -21.03
CA GLU A 125 6.64 8.16 -21.45
C GLU A 125 7.25 6.82 -21.02
N GLU A 126 7.20 6.49 -19.73
CA GLU A 126 7.69 5.20 -19.19
C GLU A 126 6.96 4.00 -19.81
N ARG A 127 5.63 4.11 -20.00
CA ARG A 127 4.86 3.07 -20.69
C ARG A 127 5.30 2.89 -22.13
N ASN A 128 5.56 3.98 -22.84
CA ASN A 128 6.04 3.91 -24.23
C ASN A 128 7.44 3.29 -24.31
N GLU A 129 8.33 3.58 -23.37
CA GLU A 129 9.66 2.95 -23.29
C GLU A 129 9.56 1.43 -23.07
N ASP A 130 8.74 0.97 -22.11
CA ASP A 130 8.50 -0.46 -21.90
C ASP A 130 7.82 -1.14 -23.10
N LEU A 131 6.91 -0.45 -23.80
CA LEU A 131 6.32 -0.96 -25.03
C LEU A 131 7.36 -1.11 -26.16
N GLN A 132 8.42 -0.28 -26.21
CA GLN A 132 9.56 -0.51 -27.10
C GLN A 132 10.38 -1.75 -26.71
N VAL A 133 10.58 -2.01 -25.41
CA VAL A 133 11.23 -3.23 -24.92
C VAL A 133 10.42 -4.47 -25.33
N VAL A 134 9.11 -4.45 -25.13
CA VAL A 134 8.20 -5.53 -25.58
C VAL A 134 8.25 -5.69 -27.11
N ALA A 135 8.20 -4.59 -27.86
CA ALA A 135 8.29 -4.61 -29.33
C ALA A 135 9.59 -5.25 -29.83
N HIS A 136 10.72 -4.92 -29.21
CA HIS A 136 12.03 -5.52 -29.52
C HIS A 136 12.02 -7.04 -29.29
N ILE A 137 11.51 -7.50 -28.15
CA ILE A 137 11.40 -8.94 -27.80
C ILE A 137 10.40 -9.70 -28.69
N CYS A 138 9.47 -8.98 -29.30
CA CYS A 138 8.49 -9.49 -30.25
C CYS A 138 8.93 -9.36 -31.73
N GLY A 139 10.03 -8.68 -32.03
CA GLY A 139 10.45 -8.37 -33.41
C GLY A 139 9.45 -7.48 -34.17
N GLY A 140 8.69 -6.64 -33.46
CA GLY A 140 7.58 -5.84 -33.99
C GLY A 140 7.74 -4.33 -33.77
N ASN A 141 6.63 -3.61 -33.93
CA ASN A 141 6.53 -2.17 -33.68
C ASN A 141 5.71 -1.91 -32.41
N ALA A 142 6.18 -1.04 -31.52
CA ALA A 142 5.48 -0.67 -30.29
C ALA A 142 4.09 -0.05 -30.54
N SER A 143 3.88 0.57 -31.71
CA SER A 143 2.59 1.15 -32.11
C SER A 143 1.56 0.13 -32.61
N ASP A 144 1.90 -1.15 -32.78
CA ASP A 144 0.94 -2.21 -33.12
C ASP A 144 0.55 -3.02 -31.89
N SER A 145 -0.29 -2.40 -31.05
CA SER A 145 -0.86 -2.97 -29.82
C SER A 145 -1.43 -4.38 -30.00
N LYS A 146 -2.00 -4.66 -31.18
CA LYS A 146 -2.58 -5.97 -31.50
C LYS A 146 -1.49 -7.02 -31.78
N ALA A 147 -0.45 -6.67 -32.54
CA ALA A 147 0.69 -7.56 -32.77
C ALA A 147 1.48 -7.82 -31.47
N LEU A 148 1.70 -6.80 -30.62
CA LEU A 148 2.32 -6.96 -29.31
C LEU A 148 1.54 -7.97 -28.45
N LEU A 149 0.23 -7.80 -28.34
CA LEU A 149 -0.63 -8.67 -27.54
C LEU A 149 -0.72 -10.10 -28.10
N GLN A 150 -0.69 -10.27 -29.42
CA GLN A 150 -0.60 -11.58 -30.07
C GLN A 150 0.74 -12.27 -29.79
N CYS A 151 1.85 -11.55 -29.88
CA CYS A 151 3.17 -12.04 -29.52
C CYS A 151 3.22 -12.48 -28.05
N LEU A 152 2.83 -11.61 -27.11
CA LEU A 152 2.87 -11.92 -25.67
C LEU A 152 2.01 -13.14 -25.32
N ARG A 153 0.84 -13.31 -25.94
CA ARG A 153 -0.02 -14.50 -25.76
C ARG A 153 0.58 -15.80 -26.33
N ALA A 154 1.59 -15.72 -27.20
CA ALA A 154 2.32 -16.86 -27.75
C ALA A 154 3.64 -17.17 -27.02
N LYS A 155 4.08 -16.31 -26.09
CA LYS A 155 5.28 -16.52 -25.26
C LYS A 155 5.00 -17.53 -24.14
N SER A 156 6.05 -18.18 -23.62
CA SER A 156 5.93 -19.01 -22.42
C SER A 156 5.75 -18.15 -21.16
N SER A 157 5.29 -18.75 -20.06
CA SER A 157 5.22 -18.07 -18.77
C SER A 157 6.60 -17.56 -18.31
N ASN A 158 7.67 -18.30 -18.61
CA ASN A 158 9.03 -17.92 -18.23
C ASN A 158 9.51 -16.70 -19.02
N ASP A 159 9.23 -16.65 -20.33
CA ASP A 159 9.54 -15.46 -21.15
C ASP A 159 8.79 -14.23 -20.62
N LEU A 160 7.51 -14.38 -20.29
CA LEU A 160 6.69 -13.29 -19.73
C LEU A 160 7.20 -12.82 -18.37
N LEU A 161 7.66 -13.72 -17.50
CA LEU A 161 8.32 -13.36 -16.25
C LEU A 161 9.63 -12.57 -16.49
N SER A 162 10.46 -12.99 -17.47
CA SER A 162 11.66 -12.24 -17.86
C SER A 162 11.34 -10.85 -18.43
N ILE A 163 10.23 -10.69 -19.18
CA ILE A 163 9.77 -9.36 -19.63
C ILE A 163 9.31 -8.51 -18.43
N SER A 164 8.57 -9.10 -17.47
CA SER A 164 8.12 -8.42 -16.24
C SER A 164 9.27 -8.03 -15.28
N GLN A 165 10.46 -8.60 -15.46
CA GLN A 165 11.68 -8.19 -14.74
C GLN A 165 12.30 -6.92 -15.30
N VAL A 166 12.15 -6.66 -16.61
CA VAL A 166 12.74 -5.48 -17.29
C VAL A 166 11.73 -4.37 -17.60
N THR A 167 10.43 -4.65 -17.53
CA THR A 167 9.35 -3.66 -17.69
C THR A 167 8.71 -3.35 -16.33
N LYS A 168 8.45 -2.06 -16.03
CA LYS A 168 8.02 -1.57 -14.70
C LYS A 168 6.87 -0.58 -14.72
N SER A 169 6.60 0.06 -15.85
CA SER A 169 5.48 1.00 -16.06
C SER A 169 4.10 0.33 -16.10
N PHE A 170 4.03 -1.01 -16.22
CA PHE A 170 2.78 -1.76 -16.19
C PHE A 170 2.24 -1.83 -14.76
N THR A 171 1.59 -0.75 -14.33
CA THR A 171 0.93 -0.57 -13.03
C THR A 171 -0.57 -0.30 -13.21
N ARG A 172 -1.22 0.33 -12.22
CA ARG A 172 -2.62 0.78 -12.26
C ARG A 172 -2.83 1.77 -13.42
N MET A 173 -3.89 1.56 -14.20
CA MET A 173 -4.34 2.49 -15.24
C MET A 173 -5.63 3.22 -14.85
N VAL A 174 -5.79 4.46 -15.29
CA VAL A 174 -7.11 5.10 -15.43
C VAL A 174 -7.67 4.61 -16.78
N ASP A 175 -8.59 3.65 -16.71
CA ASP A 175 -9.15 2.95 -17.88
C ASP A 175 -10.55 3.44 -18.27
N GLY A 176 -11.12 4.36 -17.50
CA GLY A 176 -12.49 4.86 -17.70
C GLY A 176 -13.59 3.88 -17.28
N PHE A 177 -13.23 2.75 -16.65
CA PHE A 177 -14.16 1.67 -16.30
C PHE A 177 -13.98 1.16 -14.87
N PHE A 178 -12.82 0.58 -14.54
CA PHE A 178 -12.48 0.26 -13.16
C PHE A 178 -12.09 1.54 -12.41
N PHE A 179 -11.24 2.37 -13.03
CA PHE A 179 -10.90 3.72 -12.58
C PHE A 179 -11.49 4.74 -13.58
N PRO A 180 -12.63 5.37 -13.24
CA PRO A 180 -13.24 6.41 -14.09
C PRO A 180 -12.38 7.68 -14.21
N ASP A 181 -11.60 7.99 -13.16
CA ASP A 181 -10.70 9.14 -13.06
C ASP A 181 -9.51 8.76 -12.14
N GLU A 182 -8.59 9.70 -11.90
CA GLU A 182 -7.47 9.50 -10.98
C GLU A 182 -7.94 9.29 -9.53
N PRO A 183 -7.32 8.38 -8.76
CA PRO A 183 -7.72 8.06 -7.38
C PRO A 183 -7.85 9.27 -6.44
N LEU A 184 -6.96 10.25 -6.58
CA LEU A 184 -7.02 11.47 -5.78
C LEU A 184 -8.20 12.37 -6.18
N GLU A 185 -8.51 12.46 -7.47
CA GLU A 185 -9.68 13.19 -7.96
C GLU A 185 -10.98 12.52 -7.50
N LEU A 186 -11.06 11.18 -7.54
CA LEU A 186 -12.21 10.43 -6.99
C LEU A 186 -12.41 10.72 -5.49
N LEU A 187 -11.33 10.81 -4.70
CA LEU A 187 -11.38 11.20 -3.28
C LEU A 187 -11.80 12.67 -3.07
N ILE A 188 -11.28 13.61 -3.85
CA ILE A 188 -11.63 15.04 -3.81
C ILE A 188 -13.11 15.25 -4.17
N GLN A 189 -13.57 14.58 -5.23
CA GLN A 189 -14.95 14.65 -5.74
C GLN A 189 -15.94 13.83 -4.89
N LYS A 190 -15.45 13.02 -3.94
CA LYS A 190 -16.24 12.10 -3.09
C LYS A 190 -16.99 11.03 -3.90
N SER A 191 -16.44 10.65 -5.05
CA SER A 191 -17.02 9.69 -5.99
C SER A 191 -16.49 8.28 -5.74
N PHE A 192 -16.81 7.72 -4.56
CA PHE A 192 -16.38 6.38 -4.14
C PHE A 192 -17.39 5.72 -3.19
N ASN A 193 -17.22 4.42 -2.93
CA ASN A 193 -18.10 3.65 -2.06
C ASN A 193 -17.96 4.11 -0.59
N LEU A 194 -18.96 4.81 -0.05
CA LEU A 194 -18.96 5.36 1.31
C LEU A 194 -19.22 4.27 2.36
N ILE A 195 -18.16 3.57 2.76
CA ILE A 195 -18.22 2.46 3.73
C ILE A 195 -17.31 2.70 4.96
N PRO A 196 -17.62 2.08 6.12
CA PRO A 196 -16.72 2.03 7.26
C PRO A 196 -15.33 1.54 6.84
N SER A 197 -14.28 2.27 7.25
CA SER A 197 -12.89 1.99 6.89
C SER A 197 -11.96 2.04 8.12
N ILE A 198 -11.12 1.01 8.30
CA ILE A 198 -9.87 1.14 9.07
C ILE A 198 -8.75 1.49 8.06
N ILE A 199 -7.91 2.45 8.41
CA ILE A 199 -6.68 2.76 7.68
C ILE A 199 -5.54 2.77 8.71
N GLY A 200 -4.35 2.27 8.36
CA GLY A 200 -3.20 2.40 9.24
C GLY A 200 -1.88 2.18 8.54
N VAL A 201 -0.82 2.38 9.32
CA VAL A 201 0.58 2.33 8.90
C VAL A 201 1.46 1.84 10.05
N ASN A 202 2.66 1.37 9.73
CA ASN A 202 3.69 1.05 10.71
C ASN A 202 4.59 2.28 10.96
N ASN A 203 5.17 2.43 12.16
CA ASN A 203 5.92 3.64 12.53
C ASN A 203 7.33 3.76 11.89
N HIS A 204 7.72 2.82 11.04
CA HIS A 204 8.99 2.79 10.32
C HIS A 204 8.88 1.93 9.05
N GLU A 205 7.86 2.17 8.22
CA GLU A 205 7.56 1.42 6.97
C GLU A 205 8.80 1.14 6.11
N CYS A 206 9.61 2.16 5.84
CA CYS A 206 10.86 2.02 5.09
C CYS A 206 12.04 1.74 6.03
N GLY A 207 11.88 0.98 7.11
CA GLY A 207 12.92 0.78 8.13
C GLY A 207 13.95 -0.28 7.76
N PHE A 208 13.51 -1.37 7.10
CA PHE A 208 14.39 -2.45 6.69
C PHE A 208 13.90 -3.23 5.47
N LEU A 209 12.67 -3.75 5.49
CA LEU A 209 12.19 -4.71 4.47
C LEU A 209 12.28 -4.14 3.05
N LEU A 210 11.81 -2.90 2.86
CA LEU A 210 11.81 -2.23 1.56
C LEU A 210 13.22 -1.72 1.18
N PRO A 211 13.95 -0.95 2.02
CA PRO A 211 15.33 -0.52 1.71
C PRO A 211 16.31 -1.65 1.42
N MET A 212 16.23 -2.77 2.14
CA MET A 212 17.14 -3.91 1.98
C MET A 212 17.09 -4.49 0.56
N LYS A 213 15.94 -4.39 -0.10
CA LYS A 213 15.75 -4.93 -1.45
C LYS A 213 16.18 -3.96 -2.55
N GLU A 214 15.96 -2.66 -2.33
CA GLU A 214 16.08 -1.65 -3.41
C GLU A 214 17.30 -0.72 -3.28
N PHE A 215 17.79 -0.48 -2.06
CA PHE A 215 18.94 0.41 -1.78
C PHE A 215 19.66 -0.02 -0.47
N PRO A 216 20.13 -1.28 -0.37
CA PRO A 216 20.71 -1.84 0.85
C PRO A 216 21.93 -1.08 1.37
N GLU A 217 22.65 -0.35 0.51
CA GLU A 217 23.82 0.45 0.85
C GLU A 217 23.55 1.50 1.93
N ILE A 218 22.33 2.04 2.03
CA ILE A 218 22.02 3.07 3.03
C ILE A 218 21.93 2.51 4.45
N LEU A 219 21.67 1.21 4.62
CA LEU A 219 21.40 0.60 5.92
C LEU A 219 22.62 0.71 6.85
N GLY A 220 23.83 0.71 6.28
CA GLY A 220 25.09 0.96 6.98
C GLY A 220 25.34 2.43 7.39
N GLY A 221 24.46 3.36 7.01
CA GLY A 221 24.64 4.80 7.13
C GLY A 221 24.83 5.44 5.75
N SER A 222 24.34 6.68 5.57
CA SER A 222 24.36 7.39 4.28
C SER A 222 24.75 8.85 4.44
N ASN A 223 25.20 9.49 3.36
CA ASN A 223 25.60 10.91 3.35
C ASN A 223 24.59 11.76 2.56
N LYS A 224 24.55 13.08 2.84
CA LYS A 224 23.60 14.00 2.20
C LYS A 224 23.68 13.98 0.67
N SER A 225 24.85 13.77 0.05
CA SER A 225 24.98 13.71 -1.42
C SER A 225 24.25 12.51 -2.02
N LEU A 226 24.48 11.31 -1.47
CA LEU A 226 23.79 10.09 -1.91
C LEU A 226 22.28 10.20 -1.67
N VAL A 227 21.88 10.67 -0.48
CA VAL A 227 20.46 10.83 -0.16
C VAL A 227 19.77 11.87 -1.05
N LEU A 228 20.40 12.99 -1.38
CA LEU A 228 19.84 13.99 -2.30
C LEU A 228 19.73 13.47 -3.74
N HIS A 229 20.72 12.70 -4.20
CA HIS A 229 20.65 12.02 -5.50
C HIS A 229 19.50 11.01 -5.54
N LEU A 230 19.37 10.20 -4.48
CA LEU A 230 18.26 9.28 -4.30
C LEU A 230 16.92 10.04 -4.26
N LEU A 231 16.74 11.08 -3.46
CA LEU A 231 15.51 11.88 -3.45
C LEU A 231 15.10 12.40 -4.84
N HIS A 232 16.08 12.80 -5.67
CA HIS A 232 15.82 13.21 -7.05
C HIS A 232 15.36 12.03 -7.93
N THR A 233 16.08 10.91 -7.88
CA THR A 233 15.81 9.71 -8.71
C THR A 233 14.61 8.89 -8.22
N ILE A 234 14.22 9.01 -6.95
CA ILE A 234 13.13 8.25 -6.32
C ILE A 234 11.82 9.02 -6.37
N LEU A 235 11.85 10.29 -5.99
CA LEU A 235 10.65 11.10 -5.76
C LEU A 235 10.44 12.18 -6.83
N HIS A 236 11.36 12.29 -7.79
CA HIS A 236 11.30 13.22 -8.93
C HIS A 236 11.19 14.69 -8.53
N ILE A 237 11.63 14.98 -7.31
CA ILE A 237 11.72 16.32 -6.77
C ILE A 237 12.79 17.03 -7.61
N PRO A 238 12.41 18.06 -8.40
CA PRO A 238 13.36 18.70 -9.30
C PRO A 238 14.51 19.32 -8.49
N THR A 239 15.72 19.30 -9.02
CA THR A 239 16.94 19.70 -8.30
C THR A 239 16.83 21.03 -7.54
N PRO A 240 16.18 22.09 -8.06
CA PRO A 240 15.98 23.34 -7.33
C PRO A 240 15.21 23.20 -6.00
N TYR A 241 14.36 22.18 -5.84
CA TYR A 241 13.50 22.01 -4.66
C TYR A 241 14.01 20.97 -3.66
N LEU A 242 15.06 20.21 -3.98
CA LEU A 242 15.63 19.18 -3.08
C LEU A 242 16.07 19.76 -1.73
N HIS A 243 16.52 21.01 -1.70
CA HIS A 243 16.95 21.66 -0.46
C HIS A 243 15.80 21.88 0.53
N PHE A 244 14.60 22.27 0.09
CA PHE A 244 13.44 22.41 1.00
C PHE A 244 13.08 21.09 1.70
N VAL A 245 13.19 19.97 0.97
CA VAL A 245 12.95 18.62 1.49
C VAL A 245 14.08 18.21 2.44
N ALA A 246 15.30 18.61 2.14
CA ALA A 246 16.45 18.35 2.98
C ALA A 246 16.42 19.14 4.30
N ASP A 247 16.01 20.41 4.24
CA ASP A 247 15.84 21.29 5.38
C ASP A 247 14.68 20.82 6.27
N GLU A 248 13.64 20.24 5.69
CA GLU A 248 12.50 19.65 6.41
C GLU A 248 12.84 18.33 7.13
N TYR A 249 13.73 17.48 6.57
CA TYR A 249 13.99 16.14 7.11
C TYR A 249 15.36 15.95 7.77
N PHE A 250 16.44 16.47 7.18
CA PHE A 250 17.80 16.24 7.71
C PHE A 250 18.30 17.38 8.59
N HIS A 251 17.69 18.56 8.53
CA HIS A 251 18.10 19.74 9.30
C HIS A 251 19.65 19.92 9.29
N ASP A 252 20.25 20.20 10.45
CA ASP A 252 21.70 20.31 10.64
C ASP A 252 22.46 18.96 10.79
N GLU A 253 21.82 17.80 10.58
CA GLU A 253 22.45 16.48 10.77
C GLU A 253 23.74 16.31 9.94
N GLN A 254 24.78 15.77 10.59
CA GLN A 254 26.09 15.47 9.99
C GLN A 254 26.48 13.99 10.12
N SER A 255 25.81 13.24 11.01
CA SER A 255 26.05 11.81 11.24
C SER A 255 25.48 10.98 10.09
N LEU A 256 26.28 10.03 9.59
CA LEU A 256 25.82 9.10 8.56
C LEU A 256 24.61 8.25 9.01
N PHE A 257 24.47 8.02 10.32
CA PHE A 257 23.36 7.25 10.87
C PHE A 257 22.09 8.08 11.04
N ASP A 258 22.22 9.37 11.36
CA ASP A 258 21.08 10.26 11.54
C ASP A 258 20.48 10.58 10.15
N ILE A 259 21.34 10.96 9.19
CA ILE A 259 20.96 11.14 7.77
C ILE A 259 20.27 9.89 7.21
N ARG A 260 20.73 8.68 7.56
CA ARG A 260 20.02 7.45 7.21
C ARG A 260 18.64 7.41 7.86
N ASN A 261 18.54 7.54 9.18
CA ASN A 261 17.27 7.43 9.91
C ASN A 261 16.23 8.41 9.34
N SER A 262 16.62 9.67 9.17
CA SER A 262 15.78 10.73 8.62
C SER A 262 15.39 10.48 7.16
N PHE A 263 16.21 9.78 6.38
CA PHE A 263 15.86 9.34 5.03
C PHE A 263 14.88 8.16 5.02
N LEU A 264 15.02 7.20 5.95
CA LEU A 264 14.06 6.09 6.09
C LEU A 264 12.68 6.60 6.56
N ASP A 265 12.65 7.52 7.53
CA ASP A 265 11.43 8.18 7.99
C ASP A 265 10.80 9.02 6.86
N LEU A 266 11.59 9.68 6.00
CA LEU A 266 11.11 10.41 4.81
C LEU A 266 10.43 9.47 3.80
N LEU A 267 11.09 8.37 3.42
CA LEU A 267 10.53 7.41 2.47
C LEU A 267 9.24 6.77 3.00
N GLY A 268 9.20 6.44 4.30
CA GLY A 268 7.99 5.97 4.97
C GLY A 268 6.85 6.99 4.96
N ASP A 269 7.17 8.26 5.25
CA ASP A 269 6.19 9.35 5.19
C ASP A 269 5.60 9.52 3.79
N VAL A 270 6.43 9.54 2.75
CA VAL A 270 5.98 9.81 1.37
C VAL A 270 5.23 8.64 0.74
N PHE A 271 5.69 7.41 0.95
CA PHE A 271 5.05 6.24 0.34
C PHE A 271 3.84 5.71 1.10
N PHE A 272 3.73 5.95 2.41
CA PHE A 272 2.71 5.30 3.23
C PHE A 272 1.95 6.27 4.14
N VAL A 273 2.65 6.99 5.04
CA VAL A 273 1.99 7.73 6.13
C VAL A 273 1.17 8.93 5.61
N VAL A 274 1.74 9.76 4.74
CA VAL A 274 1.04 10.91 4.16
C VAL A 274 -0.11 10.47 3.24
N PRO A 275 0.08 9.53 2.28
CA PRO A 275 -1.03 8.97 1.50
C PRO A 275 -2.16 8.40 2.37
N ALA A 276 -1.85 7.64 3.42
CA ALA A 276 -2.84 7.05 4.31
C ALA A 276 -3.65 8.12 5.07
N LEU A 277 -2.98 9.13 5.64
CA LEU A 277 -3.63 10.23 6.36
C LEU A 277 -4.50 11.10 5.44
N VAL A 278 -4.04 11.38 4.22
CA VAL A 278 -4.83 12.10 3.21
C VAL A 278 -6.07 11.29 2.83
N THR A 279 -5.93 9.99 2.58
CA THR A 279 -7.07 9.09 2.29
C THR A 279 -8.07 9.07 3.46
N ALA A 280 -7.59 8.97 4.70
CA ALA A 280 -8.43 8.99 5.91
C ALA A 280 -9.21 10.31 6.07
N ARG A 281 -8.56 11.45 5.79
CA ARG A 281 -9.21 12.77 5.76
C ARG A 281 -10.31 12.83 4.70
N HIS A 282 -10.06 12.38 3.47
CA HIS A 282 -11.08 12.35 2.42
C HIS A 282 -12.26 11.42 2.74
N HIS A 283 -12.03 10.22 3.29
CA HIS A 283 -13.11 9.33 3.74
C HIS A 283 -13.96 9.98 4.85
N ARG A 284 -13.30 10.54 5.88
CA ARG A 284 -13.95 11.27 6.98
C ARG A 284 -14.78 12.44 6.47
N ASP A 285 -14.22 13.27 5.60
CA ASP A 285 -14.87 14.50 5.11
C ASP A 285 -15.96 14.19 4.07
N ALA A 286 -15.97 12.99 3.49
CA ALA A 286 -17.10 12.44 2.74
C ALA A 286 -18.22 11.87 3.63
N GLY A 287 -18.00 11.75 4.94
CA GLY A 287 -18.98 11.26 5.91
C GLY A 287 -18.92 9.75 6.19
N ALA A 288 -17.90 9.05 5.68
CA ALA A 288 -17.69 7.64 6.00
C ALA A 288 -17.14 7.48 7.45
N PRO A 289 -17.53 6.44 8.20
CA PRO A 289 -16.88 6.09 9.46
C PRO A 289 -15.42 5.67 9.20
N VAL A 290 -14.47 6.36 9.82
CA VAL A 290 -13.04 6.06 9.70
C VAL A 290 -12.44 5.79 11.08
N TYR A 291 -11.55 4.81 11.17
CA TYR A 291 -10.69 4.57 12.32
C TYR A 291 -9.25 4.49 11.81
N PHE A 292 -8.31 5.15 12.52
CA PHE A 292 -6.90 5.16 12.12
C PHE A 292 -6.02 4.48 13.17
N TYR A 293 -4.99 3.74 12.76
CA TYR A 293 -3.94 3.25 13.65
C TYR A 293 -2.52 3.59 13.17
N GLU A 294 -1.58 3.64 14.12
CA GLU A 294 -0.15 3.50 13.86
C GLU A 294 0.35 2.29 14.67
N PHE A 295 0.94 1.30 14.01
CA PHE A 295 1.53 0.14 14.68
C PHE A 295 3.00 0.42 14.99
N GLN A 296 3.37 0.24 16.25
CA GLN A 296 4.63 0.75 16.81
C GLN A 296 5.53 -0.33 17.41
N HIS A 297 4.98 -1.53 17.67
CA HIS A 297 5.72 -2.63 18.29
C HIS A 297 6.66 -3.33 17.31
N ARG A 298 7.91 -3.55 17.73
CA ARG A 298 8.88 -4.34 16.98
C ARG A 298 8.77 -5.82 17.36
N PRO A 299 8.42 -6.75 16.45
CA PRO A 299 8.24 -8.16 16.81
C PRO A 299 9.53 -8.83 17.30
N TYR A 300 9.45 -9.60 18.38
CA TYR A 300 10.59 -10.25 19.03
C TYR A 300 11.34 -11.21 18.10
N CYS A 301 10.60 -11.89 17.20
CA CYS A 301 11.17 -12.78 16.18
C CYS A 301 12.16 -12.08 15.21
N PHE A 302 12.17 -10.74 15.18
CA PHE A 302 13.08 -9.92 14.39
C PHE A 302 14.22 -9.27 15.19
N LYS A 303 14.34 -9.56 16.49
CA LYS A 303 15.42 -9.04 17.34
C LYS A 303 16.81 -9.27 16.73
N ASP A 304 17.08 -10.49 16.27
CA ASP A 304 18.39 -10.90 15.74
C ASP A 304 18.45 -10.91 14.20
N ARG A 305 17.36 -10.53 13.52
CA ARG A 305 17.24 -10.51 12.03
C ARG A 305 17.20 -9.11 11.43
N LYS A 306 16.67 -8.11 12.16
CA LYS A 306 16.64 -6.69 11.73
C LYS A 306 17.63 -5.86 12.58
N PRO A 307 18.33 -4.85 12.02
CA PRO A 307 19.20 -3.96 12.79
C PRO A 307 18.50 -3.28 13.97
N ALA A 308 19.25 -2.89 15.01
CA ALA A 308 18.69 -2.33 16.25
C ALA A 308 17.91 -1.01 16.09
N PHE A 309 18.19 -0.21 15.04
CA PHE A 309 17.50 1.05 14.76
C PHE A 309 16.10 0.88 14.13
N VAL A 310 15.78 -0.33 13.65
CA VAL A 310 14.49 -0.65 13.03
C VAL A 310 13.41 -0.75 14.10
N LYS A 311 12.26 -0.10 13.86
CA LYS A 311 11.10 -0.06 14.78
C LYS A 311 10.06 -1.10 14.30
N ALA A 312 8.78 -0.74 14.20
CA ALA A 312 7.81 -1.52 13.43
C ALA A 312 7.99 -1.23 11.93
N ASP A 313 8.47 -2.22 11.19
CA ASP A 313 8.81 -2.13 9.76
C ASP A 313 7.68 -2.72 8.89
N HIS A 314 7.71 -2.52 7.57
CA HIS A 314 6.63 -2.95 6.68
C HIS A 314 6.27 -4.44 6.88
N THR A 315 4.99 -4.80 6.82
CA THR A 315 4.42 -6.14 7.11
C THR A 315 4.48 -6.66 8.56
N ASP A 316 5.04 -5.92 9.53
CA ASP A 316 5.23 -6.45 10.89
C ASP A 316 3.91 -6.69 11.65
N GLU A 317 2.85 -5.93 11.36
CA GLU A 317 1.52 -6.00 11.94
C GLU A 317 0.73 -7.25 11.54
N ILE A 318 0.91 -7.75 10.31
CA ILE A 318 0.17 -8.90 9.73
C ILE A 318 0.19 -10.11 10.68
N ARG A 319 1.35 -10.34 11.32
CA ARG A 319 1.59 -11.48 12.23
C ARG A 319 0.65 -11.46 13.44
N PHE A 320 0.25 -10.28 13.89
CA PHE A 320 -0.69 -10.08 14.99
C PHE A 320 -2.14 -10.21 14.50
N VAL A 321 -2.45 -9.66 13.33
CA VAL A 321 -3.78 -9.72 12.69
C VAL A 321 -4.20 -11.14 12.35
N PHE A 322 -3.29 -11.97 11.82
CA PHE A 322 -3.57 -13.37 11.48
C PHE A 322 -3.49 -14.33 12.67
N GLY A 323 -3.11 -13.87 13.86
CA GLY A 323 -2.94 -14.74 15.02
C GLY A 323 -1.74 -15.69 14.89
N GLY A 324 -0.68 -15.27 14.19
CA GLY A 324 0.45 -16.12 13.81
C GLY A 324 1.16 -16.81 14.98
N ALA A 325 1.07 -16.22 16.18
CA ALA A 325 1.64 -16.77 17.42
C ALA A 325 0.88 -17.99 17.97
N PHE A 326 -0.30 -18.29 17.43
CA PHE A 326 -1.16 -19.41 17.83
C PHE A 326 -1.17 -20.56 16.81
N LEU A 327 -0.63 -20.33 15.61
CA LEU A 327 -0.53 -21.32 14.55
C LEU A 327 0.56 -22.36 14.83
N LYS A 328 0.36 -23.58 14.33
CA LYS A 328 1.31 -24.69 14.39
C LYS A 328 1.22 -25.50 13.10
N GLY A 329 2.33 -25.65 12.39
CA GLY A 329 2.39 -26.37 11.12
C GLY A 329 3.42 -25.77 10.18
N ASP A 330 3.26 -26.01 8.89
CA ASP A 330 4.24 -25.65 7.85
C ASP A 330 4.28 -24.13 7.55
N VAL A 331 3.22 -23.38 7.90
CA VAL A 331 3.14 -21.92 7.73
C VAL A 331 3.42 -21.23 9.07
N VAL A 332 4.70 -20.97 9.34
CA VAL A 332 5.16 -20.31 10.58
C VAL A 332 5.23 -18.80 10.38
N MET A 333 4.16 -18.08 10.75
CA MET A 333 4.11 -16.61 10.59
C MET A 333 4.80 -15.85 11.74
N PHE A 334 4.78 -16.38 12.98
CA PHE A 334 5.28 -15.67 14.17
C PHE A 334 5.89 -16.63 15.21
N GLU A 335 7.07 -17.17 14.90
CA GLU A 335 7.82 -18.05 15.80
C GLU A 335 8.34 -17.29 17.03
N GLY A 336 8.25 -17.90 18.22
CA GLY A 336 8.88 -17.36 19.44
C GLY A 336 8.24 -16.10 20.03
N ALA A 337 6.98 -15.80 19.67
CA ALA A 337 6.24 -14.65 20.21
C ALA A 337 6.13 -14.70 21.74
N THR A 338 6.31 -13.56 22.41
CA THR A 338 6.17 -13.43 23.87
C THR A 338 4.69 -13.49 24.32
N GLU A 339 4.44 -13.59 25.62
CA GLU A 339 3.06 -13.57 26.15
C GLU A 339 2.39 -12.19 25.97
N GLU A 340 3.16 -11.11 26.04
CA GLU A 340 2.71 -9.75 25.76
C GLU A 340 2.34 -9.59 24.27
N GLU A 341 3.13 -10.18 23.36
CA GLU A 341 2.86 -10.17 21.92
C GLU A 341 1.61 -11.01 21.57
N LYS A 342 1.44 -12.17 22.22
CA LYS A 342 0.20 -12.96 22.11
C LYS A 342 -1.00 -12.16 22.60
N LEU A 343 -0.87 -11.43 23.71
CA LEU A 343 -1.94 -10.56 24.21
C LEU A 343 -2.25 -9.41 23.24
N LEU A 344 -1.24 -8.79 22.62
CA LEU A 344 -1.42 -7.78 21.58
C LEU A 344 -2.14 -8.37 20.36
N SER A 345 -1.73 -9.56 19.89
CA SER A 345 -2.38 -10.26 18.77
C SER A 345 -3.85 -10.58 19.06
N ARG A 346 -4.17 -11.05 20.28
CA ARG A 346 -5.58 -11.25 20.70
C ARG A 346 -6.40 -9.96 20.67
N LYS A 347 -5.82 -8.81 21.06
CA LYS A 347 -6.49 -7.50 20.98
C LYS A 347 -6.69 -7.07 19.53
N MET A 348 -5.67 -7.20 18.68
CA MET A 348 -5.76 -6.84 17.25
C MET A 348 -6.78 -7.70 16.50
N MET A 349 -6.74 -9.03 16.65
CA MET A 349 -7.78 -9.91 16.08
C MET A 349 -9.20 -9.49 16.52
N ARG A 350 -9.39 -9.18 17.81
CA ARG A 350 -10.68 -8.71 18.34
C ARG A 350 -11.12 -7.38 17.73
N TYR A 351 -10.23 -6.38 17.60
CA TYR A 351 -10.56 -5.11 16.94
C TYR A 351 -10.96 -5.33 15.47
N TRP A 352 -10.16 -6.08 14.71
CA TRP A 352 -10.40 -6.37 13.29
C TRP A 352 -11.73 -7.12 13.09
N ALA A 353 -12.03 -8.10 13.94
CA ALA A 353 -13.26 -8.88 13.86
C ALA A 353 -14.50 -8.12 14.38
N ASN A 354 -14.38 -7.31 15.43
CA ASN A 354 -15.45 -6.40 15.88
C ASN A 354 -15.83 -5.46 14.73
N PHE A 355 -14.83 -4.81 14.13
CA PHE A 355 -15.03 -3.97 12.97
C PHE A 355 -15.66 -4.76 11.83
N ALA A 356 -15.20 -5.97 11.53
CA ALA A 356 -15.80 -6.79 10.48
C ALA A 356 -17.28 -7.15 10.73
N ARG A 357 -17.70 -7.31 11.99
CA ARG A 357 -19.09 -7.59 12.37
C ARG A 357 -19.98 -6.35 12.34
N THR A 358 -19.53 -5.21 12.85
CA THR A 358 -20.38 -4.03 13.12
C THR A 358 -20.03 -2.80 12.28
N GLY A 359 -18.77 -2.57 11.95
CA GLY A 359 -18.23 -1.31 11.41
C GLY A 359 -17.57 -0.43 12.48
N ASP A 360 -17.52 -0.92 13.73
CA ASP A 360 -16.85 -0.29 14.87
C ASP A 360 -15.88 -1.33 15.49
N PRO A 361 -14.57 -1.04 15.61
CA PRO A 361 -13.61 -1.97 16.21
C PRO A 361 -13.83 -2.18 17.72
N ASN A 362 -14.56 -1.29 18.40
CA ASN A 362 -14.70 -1.31 19.86
C ASN A 362 -15.52 -2.51 20.38
N GLY A 363 -15.25 -2.92 21.62
CA GLY A 363 -15.95 -3.99 22.30
C GLY A 363 -15.43 -4.25 23.71
N GLU A 364 -16.06 -5.19 24.42
CA GLU A 364 -15.66 -5.55 25.79
C GLU A 364 -14.21 -6.08 25.84
N GLY A 365 -13.47 -5.71 26.88
CA GLY A 365 -12.08 -6.13 27.09
C GLY A 365 -11.03 -5.38 26.27
N LEU A 366 -11.43 -4.40 25.45
CA LEU A 366 -10.53 -3.57 24.65
C LEU A 366 -10.47 -2.11 25.16
N PRO A 367 -9.30 -1.45 25.07
CA PRO A 367 -9.22 0.01 25.10
C PRO A 367 -10.07 0.66 24.01
N LEU A 368 -10.56 1.87 24.26
CA LEU A 368 -11.34 2.63 23.29
C LEU A 368 -10.46 3.04 22.09
N TRP A 369 -10.82 2.59 20.89
CA TRP A 369 -10.31 3.11 19.62
C TRP A 369 -11.25 4.24 19.17
N PRO A 370 -10.82 5.52 19.20
CA PRO A 370 -11.65 6.63 18.76
C PRO A 370 -11.84 6.61 17.24
N ALA A 371 -13.02 7.04 16.77
CA ALA A 371 -13.22 7.35 15.37
C ALA A 371 -12.32 8.53 14.94
N TYR A 372 -11.75 8.44 13.74
CA TYR A 372 -10.88 9.44 13.14
C TYR A 372 -11.70 10.66 12.68
N SER A 373 -12.05 11.51 13.64
CA SER A 373 -12.86 12.71 13.43
C SER A 373 -12.00 13.93 13.06
N GLN A 374 -12.56 15.14 13.15
CA GLN A 374 -11.79 16.40 13.07
C GLN A 374 -10.77 16.55 14.22
N SER A 375 -10.84 15.72 15.27
CA SER A 375 -9.78 15.60 16.27
C SER A 375 -8.54 14.88 15.76
N GLU A 376 -8.64 14.08 14.68
CA GLU A 376 -7.57 13.24 14.11
C GLU A 376 -6.90 12.32 15.14
N GLN A 377 -7.71 11.75 16.04
CA GLN A 377 -7.26 10.75 17.00
C GLN A 377 -7.10 9.38 16.34
N TYR A 378 -6.05 8.66 16.72
CA TYR A 378 -5.70 7.35 16.18
C TYR A 378 -5.23 6.42 17.30
N LEU A 379 -5.36 5.11 17.10
CA LEU A 379 -4.88 4.10 18.05
C LEU A 379 -3.40 3.81 17.80
N GLN A 380 -2.59 3.91 18.84
CA GLN A 380 -1.19 3.47 18.84
C GLN A 380 -1.16 2.01 19.27
N LEU A 381 -0.84 1.12 18.33
CA LEU A 381 -0.76 -0.32 18.55
C LEU A 381 0.67 -0.70 18.95
N ASP A 382 0.88 -0.70 20.27
CA ASP A 382 2.05 -1.25 20.96
C ASP A 382 1.56 -2.20 22.08
N LEU A 383 2.48 -2.87 22.80
CA LEU A 383 2.16 -3.69 23.97
C LEU A 383 1.30 -2.92 24.99
N ASN A 384 1.60 -1.63 25.15
CA ASN A 384 0.79 -0.66 25.89
C ASN A 384 0.02 0.23 24.88
N LEU A 385 -1.24 -0.09 24.64
CA LEU A 385 -2.08 0.66 23.70
C LEU A 385 -2.40 2.05 24.24
N SER A 386 -2.23 3.07 23.39
CA SER A 386 -2.54 4.48 23.70
C SER A 386 -3.28 5.15 22.55
N VAL A 387 -3.86 6.33 22.80
CA VAL A 387 -4.48 7.15 21.76
C VAL A 387 -3.56 8.31 21.43
N GLY A 388 -3.10 8.36 20.18
CA GLY A 388 -2.41 9.51 19.63
C GLY A 388 -3.40 10.52 19.02
N GLN A 389 -2.90 11.69 18.66
CA GLN A 389 -3.66 12.73 17.96
C GLN A 389 -2.80 13.38 16.89
N ARG A 390 -3.38 13.72 15.72
CA ARG A 390 -2.75 14.50 14.64
C ARG A 390 -1.39 13.92 14.21
N LEU A 391 -1.37 12.62 13.87
CA LEU A 391 -0.17 11.93 13.40
C LEU A 391 0.52 12.73 12.29
N LYS A 392 1.80 13.03 12.46
CA LYS A 392 2.67 13.67 11.45
C LYS A 392 2.10 14.96 10.83
N GLU A 393 1.25 15.72 11.54
CA GLU A 393 0.51 16.90 11.02
C GLU A 393 1.39 17.87 10.21
N GLN A 394 2.57 18.21 10.71
CA GLN A 394 3.53 19.09 10.03
C GLN A 394 4.06 18.49 8.71
N LYS A 395 4.38 17.19 8.69
CA LYS A 395 4.85 16.49 7.48
C LYS A 395 3.74 16.38 6.44
N VAL A 396 2.50 16.11 6.86
CA VAL A 396 1.36 16.11 5.94
C VAL A 396 1.21 17.50 5.31
N ALA A 397 1.17 18.58 6.11
CA ALA A 397 1.10 19.95 5.60
C ALA A 397 2.28 20.29 4.66
N PHE A 398 3.50 19.86 4.98
CA PHE A 398 4.67 20.05 4.12
C PHE A 398 4.46 19.44 2.72
N TRP A 399 4.06 18.17 2.65
CA TRP A 399 3.92 17.43 1.39
C TRP A 399 2.65 17.80 0.61
N THR A 400 1.55 18.17 1.28
CA THR A 400 0.26 18.47 0.62
C THR A 400 0.05 19.95 0.31
N GLU A 401 0.72 20.87 1.02
CA GLU A 401 0.51 22.32 0.90
C GLU A 401 1.82 23.07 0.63
N THR A 402 2.81 22.97 1.52
CA THR A 402 4.02 23.83 1.49
C THR A 402 4.88 23.59 0.24
N LEU A 403 5.33 22.37 -0.01
CA LEU A 403 6.19 22.05 -1.14
C LEU A 403 5.49 22.30 -2.49
N PRO A 404 4.22 21.87 -2.70
CA PRO A 404 3.43 22.26 -3.89
C PRO A 404 3.32 23.77 -4.12
N LEU A 405 3.08 24.56 -3.05
CA LEU A 405 2.98 26.01 -3.16
C LEU A 405 4.31 26.64 -3.63
N ILE A 406 5.42 26.21 -3.04
CA ILE A 406 6.78 26.67 -3.43
C ILE A 406 7.06 26.35 -4.90
N MET A 407 6.71 25.15 -5.37
CA MET A 407 6.90 24.75 -6.77
C MET A 407 6.05 25.59 -7.74
N SER A 408 4.79 25.89 -7.36
CA SER A 408 3.88 26.69 -8.19
C SER A 408 4.29 28.17 -8.29
N THR A 409 4.71 28.79 -7.18
CA THR A 409 5.09 30.21 -7.11
C THR A 409 6.42 30.52 -7.78
N SER A 410 7.30 29.52 -7.92
CA SER A 410 8.62 29.65 -8.55
C SER A 410 8.58 29.59 -10.09
N GLY A 411 7.39 29.58 -10.71
CA GLY A 411 7.21 29.60 -12.16
C GLY A 411 7.38 28.25 -12.86
N GLY A 412 7.36 27.13 -12.13
CA GLY A 412 7.63 25.79 -12.65
C GLY A 412 6.47 25.06 -13.34
N CYS A 413 5.21 25.45 -13.10
CA CYS A 413 4.03 24.87 -13.78
C CYS A 413 2.79 25.78 -13.72
N PRO A 414 1.83 25.64 -14.65
CA PRO A 414 0.62 26.45 -14.65
C PRO A 414 -0.47 25.91 -13.71
N SER A 415 -1.02 26.81 -12.90
CA SER A 415 -2.22 26.69 -12.04
C SER A 415 -2.06 26.02 -10.65
N PRO A 416 -2.81 26.49 -9.62
CA PRO A 416 -2.67 26.05 -8.23
C PRO A 416 -3.54 24.82 -7.89
N ARG A 417 -3.58 23.80 -8.77
CA ARG A 417 -4.36 22.55 -8.57
C ARG A 417 -3.47 21.30 -8.64
N PHE A 418 -2.25 21.36 -8.08
CA PHE A 418 -1.27 20.29 -8.21
C PHE A 418 -0.50 20.04 -6.90
N SER A 419 -1.08 19.22 -6.03
CA SER A 419 -0.42 18.62 -4.86
C SER A 419 -0.53 17.10 -4.92
N LEU A 420 0.46 16.38 -4.40
CA LEU A 420 0.69 14.91 -4.53
C LEU A 420 0.89 14.36 -5.96
N ILE A 421 0.29 14.94 -7.00
CA ILE A 421 0.29 14.43 -8.38
C ILE A 421 1.68 14.41 -9.04
N TYR A 422 2.63 15.23 -8.59
CA TYR A 422 3.93 15.44 -9.27
C TYR A 422 5.11 14.58 -8.76
N LEU A 423 4.88 13.67 -7.80
CA LEU A 423 5.90 12.73 -7.29
C LEU A 423 6.11 11.49 -8.21
N SER A 424 5.73 11.56 -9.49
CA SER A 424 5.56 10.40 -10.38
C SER A 424 6.21 10.54 -11.78
N LEU A 425 7.46 10.99 -11.87
CA LEU A 425 8.14 11.25 -13.16
C LEU A 425 9.60 10.73 -13.24
N LEU A 426 9.77 9.41 -13.51
CA LEU A 426 10.99 8.64 -13.90
C LEU A 426 11.43 7.46 -12.98
N LEU A 427 10.59 6.42 -12.93
CA LEU A 427 10.58 5.15 -12.15
C LEU A 427 11.57 3.95 -12.31
N PRO A 428 12.67 3.92 -13.08
CA PRO A 428 13.47 2.69 -13.20
C PRO A 428 14.46 2.48 -12.03
N VAL A 429 14.01 1.93 -10.88
CA VAL A 429 14.81 1.14 -9.90
C VAL A 429 13.97 0.39 -8.84
N PHE A 430 12.74 0.80 -8.52
CA PHE A 430 12.10 0.46 -7.22
C PHE A 430 11.65 -0.95 -6.89
N PHE A 431 11.68 -1.90 -7.83
CA PHE A 431 11.44 -3.32 -7.54
C PHE A 431 12.04 -4.22 -8.63
N SER A 432 13.39 -4.32 -8.70
CA SER A 432 14.03 -5.31 -9.60
C SER A 432 15.52 -5.62 -9.38
N PHE A 433 15.88 -6.32 -8.29
CA PHE A 433 16.92 -7.36 -8.38
C PHE A 433 16.48 -8.61 -7.62
N ALA A 434 16.46 -9.74 -8.31
CA ALA A 434 16.09 -11.03 -7.73
C ALA A 434 17.34 -11.92 -7.63
N HIS A 435 17.72 -12.28 -6.40
CA HIS A 435 18.48 -13.48 -6.08
C HIS A 435 18.06 -14.01 -4.70
#